data_AF-A0A5C6XGZ4-F1
#
_entry.id   AF-A0A5C6XGZ4-F1
#
_cell.length_a   1.000
_cell.length_b   1.000
_cell.length_c   1.000
_cell.angle_alpha   90.00
_cell.angle_beta   90.00
_cell.angle_gamma   90.00
#
_symmetry.space_group_name_H-M   'P 1'
#
loop_
_entity.id
_entity.type
_entity.pdbx_description
1 polymer ?
#
loop_
_entity_poly.entity_id
_entity_poly.type
_entity_poly.pdbx_seq_one_letter_code
_entity_poly.pdbx_strand_id
1 'polypeptide(L)'
;MMMVRPKPPERWCSTGLRRTSQEAGTNLAPPHVEAGLYPRGYFMAVERLREYETIYIVRPDAGEEEFARLRERVEGIIENEGGHLLKFDDWGQRKLAYEIHDKSESRRFERGNYQYYRYLVGGNTVAEIERNLQLIDSVLKFLTVKLEDDLIAEERLARPEEEEIEEVIPAQDDDE
;
A
#
# COMPACT_ATOMS: atom_id res chain seq x y z
N MET A 1 -48.61 -30.04 -37.45
CA MET A 1 -49.42 -29.18 -36.56
C MET A 1 -49.35 -29.79 -35.16
N MET A 2 -48.46 -29.28 -34.31
CA MET A 2 -48.15 -29.85 -32.98
C MET A 2 -49.30 -29.58 -31.99
N MET A 3 -49.76 -30.63 -31.30
CA MET A 3 -50.77 -30.53 -30.25
C MET A 3 -50.23 -29.78 -29.03
N VAL A 4 -50.94 -28.72 -28.66
CA VAL A 4 -50.80 -27.94 -27.43
C VAL A 4 -51.34 -28.76 -26.26
N ARG A 5 -50.56 -28.91 -25.18
CA ARG A 5 -51.05 -29.45 -23.90
C ARG A 5 -51.73 -28.34 -23.08
N PRO A 6 -52.93 -28.55 -22.51
CA PRO A 6 -53.53 -27.59 -21.60
C PRO A 6 -52.92 -27.68 -20.19
N LYS A 7 -52.83 -26.52 -19.53
CA LYS A 7 -52.36 -26.31 -18.16
C LYS A 7 -53.53 -26.54 -17.17
N PRO A 8 -53.37 -27.29 -16.07
CA PRO A 8 -54.41 -27.39 -15.05
C PRO A 8 -54.38 -26.16 -14.10
N PRO A 9 -55.54 -25.67 -13.63
CA PRO A 9 -55.60 -24.59 -12.66
C PRO A 9 -55.85 -25.08 -11.22
N GLU A 10 -55.50 -24.18 -10.30
CA GLU A 10 -56.04 -23.97 -8.94
C GLU A 10 -55.70 -24.98 -7.83
N ARG A 11 -55.15 -24.46 -6.72
CA ARG A 11 -55.96 -24.15 -5.53
C ARG A 11 -55.19 -23.33 -4.49
N TRP A 12 -55.87 -22.27 -4.05
CA TRP A 12 -55.58 -21.44 -2.90
C TRP A 12 -55.97 -22.16 -1.59
N CYS A 13 -55.22 -21.90 -0.52
CA CYS A 13 -55.67 -21.88 0.87
C CYS A 13 -54.63 -21.04 1.63
N SER A 14 -54.80 -19.71 1.69
CA SER A 14 -55.58 -18.93 2.67
C SER A 14 -54.91 -18.81 4.05
N THR A 15 -54.95 -17.59 4.58
CA THR A 15 -54.84 -17.22 6.01
C THR A 15 -53.44 -17.43 6.61
N GLY A 16 -52.55 -16.44 6.71
CA GLY A 16 -52.74 -15.08 7.22
C GLY A 16 -52.40 -15.04 8.71
N LEU A 17 -51.23 -14.52 9.09
CA LEU A 17 -51.06 -13.65 10.26
C LEU A 17 -49.66 -13.02 10.32
N ARG A 18 -49.65 -11.75 10.72
CA ARG A 18 -48.54 -10.79 10.80
C ARG A 18 -47.63 -11.03 12.02
N ARG A 19 -46.38 -10.58 11.92
CA ARG A 19 -45.55 -9.86 12.93
C ARG A 19 -44.30 -9.39 12.15
N THR A 20 -44.08 -8.12 11.77
CA THR A 20 -43.77 -6.90 12.54
C THR A 20 -42.87 -7.07 13.75
N SER A 21 -41.91 -6.15 13.87
CA SER A 21 -40.88 -5.92 14.90
C SER A 21 -39.62 -6.79 14.74
N GLN A 22 -38.49 -6.25 14.31
CA GLN A 22 -37.66 -5.22 14.97
C GLN A 22 -37.09 -5.76 16.29
N GLU A 23 -35.78 -6.01 16.29
CA GLU A 23 -34.81 -5.57 17.29
C GLU A 23 -33.42 -5.85 16.69
N ALA A 24 -32.67 -4.83 16.28
CA ALA A 24 -31.85 -3.98 17.15
C ALA A 24 -30.68 -4.79 17.75
N GLY A 25 -29.48 -4.33 17.44
CA GLY A 25 -28.25 -5.03 17.71
C GLY A 25 -27.98 -5.22 19.20
N THR A 26 -27.22 -6.26 19.46
CA THR A 26 -26.14 -6.17 20.42
C THR A 26 -24.91 -6.73 19.72
N ASN A 27 -23.91 -5.88 19.50
CA ASN A 27 -22.53 -6.31 19.41
C ASN A 27 -22.24 -7.02 20.73
N LEU A 28 -22.55 -8.31 20.78
CA LEU A 28 -22.14 -9.19 21.85
C LEU A 28 -20.63 -9.30 21.72
N ALA A 29 -19.92 -8.53 22.54
CA ALA A 29 -18.53 -8.77 22.86
C ALA A 29 -18.36 -10.29 23.09
N PRO A 30 -17.32 -10.91 22.53
CA PRO A 30 -17.14 -12.35 22.68
C PRO A 30 -17.13 -12.70 24.18
N PRO A 31 -17.80 -13.79 24.56
CA PRO A 31 -17.99 -14.16 25.95
C PRO A 31 -16.63 -14.29 26.63
N HIS A 32 -16.52 -13.73 27.85
CA HIS A 32 -15.38 -13.85 28.74
C HIS A 32 -14.76 -15.25 28.65
N VAL A 33 -13.61 -15.34 27.98
CA VAL A 33 -12.92 -16.61 27.73
C VAL A 33 -12.09 -16.91 28.97
N GLU A 34 -12.50 -17.92 29.72
CA GLU A 34 -11.73 -18.43 30.85
C GLU A 34 -10.30 -18.79 30.41
N ALA A 35 -9.33 -18.32 31.18
CA ALA A 35 -7.92 -18.51 30.94
C ALA A 35 -7.60 -20.02 30.92
N GLY A 36 -7.31 -20.58 29.74
CA GLY A 36 -6.68 -21.90 29.69
C GLY A 36 -6.89 -22.78 28.46
N LEU A 37 -7.71 -22.40 27.47
CA LEU A 37 -7.92 -23.28 26.31
C LEU A 37 -7.87 -22.55 24.97
N TYR A 38 -6.69 -22.03 24.61
CA TYR A 38 -6.34 -21.86 23.20
C TYR A 38 -5.70 -23.15 22.69
N PRO A 39 -6.28 -23.84 21.69
CA PRO A 39 -5.62 -24.98 21.09
C PRO A 39 -4.27 -24.52 20.51
N ARG A 40 -3.25 -25.37 20.67
CA ARG A 40 -1.82 -25.15 20.37
C ARG A 40 -1.48 -24.89 18.89
N GLY A 41 -2.43 -24.39 18.11
CA GLY A 41 -2.33 -24.04 16.70
C GLY A 41 -3.19 -22.83 16.30
N TYR A 42 -3.81 -22.13 17.25
CA TYR A 42 -4.39 -20.81 16.99
C TYR A 42 -3.31 -19.74 17.21
N PHE A 43 -2.24 -19.85 16.44
CA PHE A 43 -1.29 -18.77 16.26
C PHE A 43 -2.03 -17.76 15.38
N MET A 44 -2.49 -16.65 15.97
CA MET A 44 -3.03 -15.54 15.19
C MET A 44 -2.03 -15.27 14.07
N ALA A 45 -2.46 -15.47 12.82
CA ALA A 45 -1.77 -14.97 11.65
C ALA A 45 -1.91 -13.45 11.68
N VAL A 46 -1.21 -12.82 12.63
CA VAL A 46 -0.94 -11.39 12.57
C VAL A 46 0.02 -11.28 11.41
N GLU A 47 -0.48 -10.80 10.26
CA GLU A 47 0.38 -10.42 9.15
C GLU A 47 1.32 -9.34 9.67
N ARG A 48 2.56 -9.74 9.90
CA ARG A 48 3.63 -8.85 10.36
C ARG A 48 4.09 -8.06 9.16
N LEU A 49 3.70 -6.79 9.12
CA LEU A 49 4.18 -5.86 8.13
C LEU A 49 5.49 -5.25 8.60
N ARG A 50 6.28 -4.82 7.63
CA ARG A 50 7.55 -4.15 7.84
C ARG A 50 7.53 -2.84 7.11
N GLU A 51 8.17 -1.85 7.71
CA GLU A 51 8.29 -0.54 7.12
C GLU A 51 9.58 -0.44 6.33
N TYR A 52 9.44 -0.02 5.09
CA TYR A 52 10.53 0.21 4.18
C TYR A 52 10.45 1.61 3.61
N GLU A 53 11.62 2.15 3.33
CA GLU A 53 11.79 3.30 2.46
C GLU A 53 12.57 2.86 1.22
N THR A 54 12.17 3.37 0.07
CA THR A 54 12.87 3.15 -1.19
C THR A 54 13.11 4.47 -1.87
N ILE A 55 14.37 4.74 -2.19
CA ILE A 55 14.79 5.84 -3.03
C ILE A 55 15.28 5.26 -4.33
N TYR A 56 14.80 5.77 -5.45
CA TYR A 56 15.36 5.43 -6.75
C TYR A 56 15.59 6.66 -7.62
N ILE A 57 16.59 6.52 -8.49
CA ILE A 57 17.07 7.56 -9.40
C ILE A 57 16.67 7.17 -10.80
N VAL A 58 15.87 8.02 -11.44
CA VAL A 58 15.44 7.87 -12.83
C VAL A 58 16.31 8.76 -13.72
N ARG A 59 16.50 8.34 -14.98
CA ARG A 59 17.17 9.15 -16.00
C ARG A 59 16.54 10.54 -16.13
N PRO A 60 17.35 11.59 -16.36
CA PRO A 60 16.84 12.96 -16.52
C PRO A 60 16.09 13.17 -17.83
N ASP A 61 16.34 12.33 -18.84
CA ASP A 61 15.71 12.39 -20.16
C ASP A 61 14.32 11.74 -20.18
N ALA A 62 13.93 11.04 -19.11
CA ALA A 62 12.64 10.40 -19.00
C ALA A 62 11.53 11.47 -18.95
N GLY A 63 10.48 11.28 -19.75
CA GLY A 63 9.32 12.17 -19.74
C GLY A 63 8.38 11.90 -18.56
N GLU A 64 7.46 12.81 -18.32
CA GLU A 64 6.44 12.70 -17.26
C GLU A 64 5.62 11.40 -17.36
N GLU A 65 5.30 10.96 -18.58
CA GLU A 65 4.60 9.69 -18.79
C GLU A 65 5.40 8.47 -18.29
N GLU A 66 6.72 8.51 -18.38
CA GLU A 66 7.56 7.41 -17.91
C GLU A 66 7.65 7.39 -16.38
N PHE A 67 7.69 8.56 -15.74
CA PHE A 67 7.57 8.66 -14.28
C PHE A 67 6.21 8.15 -13.79
N ALA A 68 5.12 8.49 -14.47
CA ALA A 68 3.79 7.99 -14.14
C ALA A 68 3.70 6.46 -14.27
N ARG A 69 4.24 5.88 -15.35
CA ARG A 69 4.30 4.42 -15.54
C ARG A 69 5.13 3.72 -14.47
N LEU A 70 6.26 4.31 -14.08
CA LEU A 70 7.10 3.80 -12.99
C LEU A 70 6.35 3.81 -11.67
N ARG A 71 5.68 4.94 -11.37
CA ARG A 71 4.87 5.11 -10.17
C ARG A 71 3.75 4.08 -10.09
N GLU A 72 2.89 3.99 -11.11
CA GLU A 72 1.80 3.01 -11.17
C GLU A 72 2.30 1.58 -11.00
N ARG A 73 3.48 1.28 -11.54
CA ARG A 73 4.05 -0.06 -11.43
C ARG A 73 4.52 -0.39 -10.02
N VAL A 74 5.15 0.55 -9.33
CA VAL A 74 5.56 0.38 -7.93
C VAL A 74 4.33 0.31 -7.01
N GLU A 75 3.40 1.25 -7.17
CA GLU A 75 2.14 1.28 -6.41
C GLU A 75 1.32 0.00 -6.62
N GLY A 76 1.19 -0.46 -7.87
CA GLY A 76 0.47 -1.69 -8.18
C GLY A 76 1.09 -2.93 -7.53
N ILE A 77 2.42 -3.01 -7.39
CA ILE A 77 3.06 -4.12 -6.66
C ILE A 77 2.72 -4.07 -5.17
N ILE A 78 2.78 -2.87 -4.57
CA ILE A 78 2.45 -2.67 -3.16
C ILE A 78 0.99 -3.06 -2.89
N GLU A 79 0.06 -2.59 -3.73
CA GLU A 79 -1.38 -2.87 -3.59
C GLU A 79 -1.72 -4.36 -3.80
N ASN A 80 -1.12 -5.00 -4.80
CA ASN A 80 -1.38 -6.42 -5.11
C ASN A 80 -0.98 -7.36 -3.96
N GLU A 81 0.05 -6.99 -3.20
CA GLU A 81 0.56 -7.76 -2.07
C GLU A 81 -0.07 -7.34 -0.73
N GLY A 82 -1.10 -6.47 -0.76
CA GLY A 82 -1.81 -6.01 0.44
C GLY A 82 -1.01 -5.04 1.31
N GLY A 83 0.00 -4.38 0.74
CA GLY A 83 0.76 -3.33 1.40
C GLY A 83 0.04 -1.98 1.45
N HIS A 84 0.57 -1.08 2.26
CA HIS A 84 0.07 0.29 2.40
C HIS A 84 1.16 1.29 2.04
N LEU A 85 0.85 2.24 1.16
CA LEU A 85 1.70 3.39 0.90
C LEU A 85 1.53 4.43 2.02
N LEU A 86 2.63 4.85 2.64
CA LEU A 86 2.63 5.87 3.70
C LEU A 86 2.91 7.26 3.13
N LYS A 87 4.01 7.40 2.40
CA LYS A 87 4.48 8.67 1.85
C LYS A 87 5.07 8.46 0.47
N PHE A 88 4.80 9.39 -0.43
CA PHE A 88 5.43 9.49 -1.74
C PHE A 88 5.85 10.94 -1.96
N ASP A 89 7.13 11.14 -2.24
CA ASP A 89 7.68 12.45 -2.57
C ASP A 89 8.51 12.40 -3.86
N ASP A 90 8.27 13.37 -4.73
CA ASP A 90 9.12 13.63 -5.89
C ASP A 90 10.11 14.75 -5.54
N TRP A 91 11.39 14.40 -5.44
CA TRP A 91 12.45 15.35 -5.12
C TRP A 91 12.99 16.06 -6.37
N GLY A 92 12.49 15.71 -7.55
CA GLY A 92 12.86 16.29 -8.83
C GLY A 92 14.30 16.02 -9.23
N GLN A 93 14.78 16.84 -10.17
CA GLN A 93 16.11 16.68 -10.76
C GLN A 93 17.21 17.23 -9.86
N ARG A 94 18.18 16.38 -9.51
CA ARG A 94 19.35 16.78 -8.72
C ARG A 94 20.65 16.35 -9.39
N LYS A 95 21.74 17.05 -9.07
CA LYS A 95 23.08 16.71 -9.56
C LYS A 95 23.62 15.51 -8.77
N LEU A 96 24.14 14.52 -9.48
CA LEU A 96 24.74 13.32 -8.91
C LEU A 96 26.18 13.62 -8.47
N ALA A 97 26.66 12.93 -7.43
CA ALA A 97 28.03 13.09 -6.95
C ALA A 97 29.08 12.62 -7.98
N TYR A 98 28.71 11.64 -8.80
CA TYR A 98 29.52 11.10 -9.90
C TYR A 98 28.62 10.72 -11.07
N GLU A 99 29.21 10.62 -12.25
CA GLU A 99 28.52 10.17 -13.46
C GLU A 99 28.09 8.70 -13.34
N ILE A 100 26.79 8.44 -13.46
CA ILE A 100 26.26 7.08 -13.47
C ILE A 100 26.15 6.60 -14.91
N HIS A 101 26.66 5.40 -15.16
CA HIS A 101 26.48 4.69 -16.43
C HIS A 101 25.09 4.06 -16.49
N ASP A 102 24.38 4.30 -17.59
CA ASP A 102 23.16 3.57 -17.89
C ASP A 102 23.49 2.11 -18.27
N LYS A 103 22.56 1.20 -17.98
CA LYS A 103 22.65 -0.23 -18.33
C LYS A 103 22.30 -0.46 -19.80
N SER A 104 21.33 0.29 -20.32
CA SER A 104 20.75 0.10 -21.66
C SER A 104 21.56 0.83 -22.73
N GLU A 105 22.15 1.97 -22.37
CA GLU A 105 22.88 2.82 -23.28
C GLU A 105 24.28 3.11 -22.75
N SER A 106 25.28 3.24 -23.63
CA SER A 106 26.63 3.69 -23.26
C SER A 106 26.68 5.20 -22.97
N ARG A 107 25.65 5.74 -22.32
CA ARG A 107 25.55 7.14 -21.90
C ARG A 107 25.88 7.26 -20.41
N ARG A 108 26.33 8.45 -20.03
CA ARG A 108 26.61 8.85 -18.66
C ARG A 108 25.73 10.01 -18.28
N PHE A 109 25.16 9.94 -17.09
CA PHE A 109 24.29 10.99 -16.57
C PHE A 109 24.94 11.67 -15.36
N GLU A 110 25.01 13.00 -15.39
CA GLU A 110 25.45 13.84 -14.26
C GLU A 110 24.28 14.29 -13.37
N ARG A 111 23.05 14.11 -13.84
CA ARG A 111 21.82 14.49 -13.14
C ARG A 111 20.84 13.33 -13.18
N GLY A 112 19.95 13.25 -12.19
CA GLY A 112 18.88 12.27 -12.14
C GLY A 112 17.68 12.81 -11.36
N ASN A 113 16.50 12.26 -11.65
CA ASN A 113 15.28 12.56 -10.92
C ASN A 113 15.14 11.58 -9.75
N TYR A 114 14.94 12.10 -8.54
CA TYR A 114 14.86 11.32 -7.32
C TYR A 114 13.40 11.13 -6.92
N GLN A 115 12.99 9.88 -6.74
CA GLN A 115 11.68 9.53 -6.20
C GLN A 115 11.85 8.80 -4.88
N TYR A 116 11.07 9.22 -3.88
CA TYR A 116 11.06 8.68 -2.53
C TYR A 116 9.72 8.03 -2.23
N TYR A 117 9.79 6.83 -1.65
CA TYR A 117 8.65 6.06 -1.22
C TYR A 117 8.85 5.56 0.20
N ARG A 118 7.81 5.66 1.01
CA ARG A 118 7.72 5.05 2.33
C ARG A 118 6.47 4.19 2.35
N TYR A 119 6.60 2.92 2.70
CA TYR A 119 5.49 1.95 2.62
C TYR A 119 5.62 0.82 3.63
N LEU A 120 4.49 0.19 3.91
CA LEU A 120 4.34 -0.99 4.74
C LEU A 120 4.02 -2.18 3.84
N VAL A 121 4.85 -3.22 3.87
CA VAL A 121 4.63 -4.44 3.08
C VAL A 121 5.05 -5.68 3.85
N GLY A 122 4.59 -6.83 3.37
CA GLY A 122 5.11 -8.13 3.77
C GLY A 122 6.58 -8.29 3.36
N GLY A 123 7.32 -9.15 4.06
CA GLY A 123 8.76 -9.34 3.85
C GLY A 123 9.17 -9.84 2.47
N ASN A 124 8.28 -10.52 1.73
CA ASN A 124 8.57 -11.04 0.38
C ASN A 124 8.40 -9.99 -0.72
N THR A 125 7.49 -9.02 -0.53
CA THR A 125 7.11 -8.01 -1.52
C THR A 125 8.28 -7.11 -1.93
N VAL A 126 9.19 -6.81 -1.00
CA VAL A 126 10.37 -5.97 -1.27
C VAL A 126 11.26 -6.56 -2.36
N ALA A 127 11.46 -7.88 -2.34
CA ALA A 127 12.28 -8.55 -3.36
C ALA A 127 11.65 -8.42 -4.75
N GLU A 128 10.32 -8.37 -4.84
CA GLU A 128 9.62 -8.16 -6.11
C GLU A 128 9.73 -6.72 -6.62
N ILE A 129 9.63 -5.74 -5.72
CA ILE A 129 9.84 -4.32 -6.04
C ILE A 129 11.25 -4.11 -6.59
N GLU A 130 12.28 -4.59 -5.87
CA GLU A 130 13.68 -4.47 -6.29
C GLU A 130 13.93 -5.14 -7.65
N ARG A 131 13.34 -6.30 -7.87
CA ARG A 131 13.45 -7.01 -9.14
C ARG A 131 12.80 -6.24 -10.29
N ASN A 132 11.65 -5.62 -10.06
CA ASN A 132 11.00 -4.77 -11.06
C ASN A 132 11.83 -3.52 -11.34
N LEU A 133 12.32 -2.82 -10.31
CA LEU A 133 13.20 -1.65 -10.47
C LEU A 133 14.49 -1.99 -11.19
N GLN A 134 15.05 -3.18 -10.97
CA GLN A 134 16.26 -3.63 -11.65
C GLN A 134 16.03 -3.89 -13.15
N LEU A 135 14.85 -4.42 -13.52
CA LEU A 135 14.47 -4.74 -14.89
C LEU A 135 14.15 -3.51 -15.74
N ILE A 136 13.83 -2.38 -15.11
CA ILE A 136 13.44 -1.17 -15.81
C ILE A 136 14.71 -0.36 -16.13
N ASP A 137 14.98 -0.23 -17.43
CA ASP A 137 16.18 0.47 -17.93
C ASP A 137 16.22 1.95 -17.57
N SER A 138 15.08 2.60 -17.31
CA SER A 138 15.06 4.01 -16.89
C SER A 138 15.50 4.25 -15.47
N VAL A 139 15.60 3.21 -14.65
CA VAL A 139 16.09 3.31 -13.27
C VAL A 139 17.61 3.10 -13.28
N LEU A 140 18.33 4.17 -12.94
CA LEU A 140 19.78 4.17 -12.86
C LEU A 140 20.27 3.41 -11.61
N LYS A 141 19.69 3.74 -10.46
CA LYS A 141 20.06 3.16 -9.16
C LYS A 141 18.87 3.22 -8.22
N PHE A 142 18.78 2.26 -7.32
CA PHE A 142 17.82 2.26 -6.22
C PHE A 142 18.51 1.89 -4.92
N LEU A 143 17.92 2.28 -3.81
CA LEU A 143 18.30 1.94 -2.46
C LEU A 143 17.02 1.67 -1.67
N THR A 144 16.92 0.48 -1.11
CA THR A 144 15.86 0.12 -0.17
C THR A 144 16.47 0.05 1.23
N VAL A 145 15.85 0.72 2.19
CA VAL A 145 16.22 0.66 3.60
C VAL A 145 15.02 0.16 4.39
N LYS A 146 15.31 -0.68 5.37
CA LYS A 146 14.33 -1.19 6.31
C LYS A 146 14.33 -0.32 7.55
N LEU A 147 13.18 0.22 7.93
CA LEU A 147 13.05 1.10 9.08
C LEU A 147 12.64 0.32 10.33
N GLU A 148 11.50 -0.36 10.27
CA GLU A 148 10.89 -1.03 11.43
C GLU A 148 10.36 -2.42 11.09
N ASP A 149 10.26 -3.26 12.12
CA ASP A 149 9.81 -4.65 12.07
C ASP A 149 8.52 -4.87 12.86
N ASP A 150 7.78 -5.93 12.49
CA ASP A 150 6.64 -6.46 13.26
C ASP A 150 5.53 -5.43 13.55
N LEU A 151 5.21 -4.61 12.56
CA LEU A 151 4.18 -3.57 12.67
C LEU A 151 2.79 -4.12 12.37
N ILE A 152 1.82 -3.59 13.11
CA ILE A 152 0.40 -3.69 12.80
C ILE A 152 0.04 -2.47 11.96
N ALA A 153 -0.54 -2.68 10.76
CA ALA A 153 -0.88 -1.61 9.82
C ALA A 153 -1.65 -0.45 10.48
N GLU A 154 -2.67 -0.80 11.26
CA GLU A 154 -3.56 0.15 11.92
C GLU A 154 -2.82 1.06 12.91
N GLU A 155 -1.90 0.50 13.70
CA GLU A 155 -1.12 1.26 14.68
C GLU A 155 -0.20 2.25 13.99
N ARG A 156 0.48 1.81 12.92
CA ARG A 156 1.43 2.68 12.22
C ARG A 156 0.74 3.82 11.48
N LEU A 157 -0.42 3.56 10.87
CA LEU A 157 -1.24 4.58 10.20
C LEU A 157 -1.86 5.56 11.22
N ALA A 158 -2.17 5.10 12.43
CA ALA A 158 -2.70 5.93 13.51
C ALA A 158 -1.65 6.82 14.17
N ARG A 159 -0.36 6.64 13.88
CA ARG A 159 0.71 7.59 14.23
C ARG A 159 0.96 8.51 13.02
N PRO A 160 0.22 9.63 12.87
CA PRO A 160 0.55 10.64 11.89
C PRO A 160 1.94 11.23 12.17
N GLU A 161 2.53 11.82 11.14
CA GLU A 161 3.86 12.43 11.06
C GLU A 161 3.99 13.68 11.96
N GLU A 162 3.75 13.54 13.28
CA GLU A 162 3.74 14.63 14.27
C GLU A 162 5.12 15.33 14.45
N GLU A 163 6.15 14.95 13.70
CA GLU A 163 7.48 15.57 13.77
C GLU A 163 7.72 16.68 12.73
N GLU A 164 6.83 16.92 11.75
CA GLU A 164 7.06 17.97 10.73
C GLU A 164 6.66 19.41 11.15
N ILE A 165 6.15 19.65 12.37
CA ILE A 165 5.62 20.98 12.75
C ILE A 165 6.49 21.78 13.75
N GLU A 166 7.50 21.22 14.43
CA GLU A 166 8.17 21.95 15.54
C GLU A 166 9.54 22.60 15.25
N GLU A 167 10.11 22.51 14.04
CA GLU A 167 11.28 23.34 13.65
C GLU A 167 10.95 24.34 12.51
N VAL A 168 9.78 24.97 12.58
CA VAL A 168 9.65 26.33 12.02
C VAL A 168 10.42 27.25 12.98
N ILE A 169 11.74 27.35 12.81
CA ILE A 169 12.54 28.41 13.45
C ILE A 169 11.94 29.73 12.97
N PRO A 170 11.29 30.55 13.82
CA PRO A 170 10.98 31.90 13.39
C PRO A 170 12.33 32.58 13.13
N ALA A 171 12.56 32.98 11.87
CA ALA A 171 13.60 33.92 11.54
C ALA A 171 13.42 35.13 12.47
N GLN A 172 14.30 35.26 13.45
CA GLN A 172 14.45 36.52 14.16
C GLN A 172 15.09 37.48 13.16
N ASP A 173 14.24 38.26 12.50
CA ASP A 173 14.62 39.52 11.87
C ASP A 173 15.07 40.45 13.00
N ASP A 174 16.34 40.35 13.41
CA ASP A 174 16.99 41.38 14.21
C ASP A 174 17.66 42.37 13.24
N ASP A 175 16.84 43.29 12.76
CA ASP A 175 17.28 44.59 12.24
C ASP A 175 18.02 45.36 13.35
N GLU A 176 19.34 45.55 13.24
CA GLU A 176 20.04 46.79 13.68
C GLU A 176 21.43 46.97 13.03
#